data_AF-A0A3G9IYU6-F1
#
_entry.id   AF-A0A3G9IYU6-F1
#
_cell.length_a   1.000
_cell.length_b   1.000
_cell.length_c   1.000
_cell.angle_alpha   90.00
_cell.angle_beta   90.00
_cell.angle_gamma   90.00
#
_symmetry.space_group_name_H-M   'P 1'
#
loop_
_entity.id
_entity.type
_entity.pdbx_description
1 polymer ?
#
loop_
_entity_poly.entity_id
_entity_poly.type
_entity_poly.pdbx_seq_one_letter_code
_entity_poly.pdbx_strand_id
1 'polypeptide(L)'
;MRKGNHAANNRQQILIVALLLVSVILLTIALWPSASSEPLGWVAVNSQVEQTLAVLEQKEETKKPSAAENDKSSIVVEADKKSSQLKEGTQDEQKNGQQPQQAQQPRQTDGKLNINQATAEQLDALPGIGEVKARTIVEDREKNGAFRTVDDLRRVKGIGPKLLEKLKSSIVALP
;
A
#
# COMPACT_ATOMS: atom_id res chain seq x y z
N MET A 1 -8.17 -10.66 -65.56
CA MET A 1 -7.34 -9.99 -64.53
C MET A 1 -8.16 -8.96 -63.76
N ARG A 2 -8.39 -9.10 -62.44
CA ARG A 2 -8.73 -8.00 -61.50
C ARG A 2 -8.47 -8.43 -60.04
N LYS A 3 -7.22 -8.72 -59.67
CA LYS A 3 -6.78 -8.79 -58.26
C LYS A 3 -5.78 -7.66 -58.03
N GLY A 4 -6.29 -6.44 -57.89
CA GLY A 4 -5.46 -5.24 -57.70
C GLY A 4 -6.00 -4.27 -56.64
N ASN A 5 -7.32 -4.25 -56.40
CA ASN A 5 -7.92 -3.17 -55.59
C ASN A 5 -8.20 -3.55 -54.12
N HIS A 6 -8.25 -4.84 -53.75
CA HIS A 6 -8.58 -5.24 -52.37
C HIS A 6 -7.44 -5.00 -51.38
N ALA A 7 -6.18 -5.16 -51.79
CA ALA A 7 -5.03 -4.96 -50.91
C ALA A 7 -4.80 -3.46 -50.57
N ALA A 8 -5.08 -2.57 -51.51
CA ALA A 8 -5.02 -1.12 -51.29
C ALA A 8 -6.11 -0.65 -50.31
N ASN A 9 -7.33 -1.18 -50.45
CA ASN A 9 -8.46 -0.85 -49.59
C ASN A 9 -8.21 -1.28 -48.14
N ASN A 10 -7.59 -2.43 -47.90
CA ASN A 10 -7.32 -2.90 -46.54
C ASN A 10 -6.26 -2.03 -45.83
N ARG A 11 -5.24 -1.56 -46.55
CA ARG A 11 -4.23 -0.64 -46.00
C ARG A 11 -4.82 0.72 -45.66
N GLN A 12 -5.68 1.24 -46.54
CA GLN A 12 -6.39 2.51 -46.30
C GLN A 12 -7.37 2.39 -45.12
N GLN A 13 -8.10 1.27 -45.01
CA GLN A 13 -8.99 1.01 -43.87
C GLN A 13 -8.23 0.91 -42.55
N ILE A 14 -7.07 0.26 -42.53
CA ILE A 14 -6.22 0.19 -41.32
C ILE A 14 -5.74 1.58 -40.90
N LEU A 15 -5.31 2.42 -41.86
CA LEU A 15 -4.88 3.80 -41.57
C LEU A 15 -6.03 4.67 -41.04
N ILE A 16 -7.23 4.53 -41.61
CA ILE A 16 -8.43 5.24 -41.15
C ILE A 16 -8.81 4.81 -39.73
N VAL A 17 -8.85 3.51 -39.43
CA VAL A 17 -9.17 3.00 -38.08
C VAL A 17 -8.10 3.40 -37.06
N ALA A 18 -6.82 3.39 -37.43
CA ALA A 18 -5.74 3.83 -36.54
C ALA A 18 -5.87 5.31 -36.17
N LEU A 19 -6.22 6.18 -37.13
CA LEU A 19 -6.45 7.61 -36.88
C LEU A 19 -7.68 7.84 -35.99
N LEU A 20 -8.76 7.07 -36.18
CA LEU A 20 -9.94 7.14 -35.32
C LEU A 20 -9.66 6.67 -33.89
N LEU A 21 -8.85 5.63 -33.70
CA LEU A 21 -8.48 5.15 -32.36
C LEU A 21 -7.61 6.16 -31.60
N VAL A 22 -6.63 6.77 -32.27
CA VAL A 22 -5.79 7.83 -31.66
C VAL A 22 -6.64 9.05 -31.31
N SER A 23 -7.58 9.43 -32.16
CA SER A 23 -8.55 10.51 -31.90
C SER A 23 -9.42 10.23 -30.67
N VAL A 24 -9.97 9.02 -30.55
CA VAL A 24 -10.79 8.63 -29.40
C VAL A 24 -9.97 8.61 -28.12
N ILE A 25 -8.72 8.12 -28.16
CA ILE A 25 -7.81 8.14 -27.01
C ILE A 25 -7.51 9.59 -26.59
N LEU A 26 -7.21 10.49 -27.54
CA LEU A 26 -6.98 11.91 -27.24
C LEU A 26 -8.24 12.60 -26.69
N LEU A 27 -9.43 12.25 -27.20
CA LEU A 27 -10.70 12.78 -26.71
C LEU A 27 -11.06 12.24 -25.33
N THR A 28 -10.70 11.00 -25.01
CA THR A 28 -10.88 10.42 -23.67
C THR A 28 -9.98 11.07 -22.62
N ILE A 29 -8.77 11.49 -23.01
CA ILE A 29 -7.88 12.26 -22.13
C ILE A 29 -8.45 13.68 -21.91
N ALA A 30 -9.03 14.29 -22.94
CA ALA A 30 -9.59 15.65 -22.87
C ALA A 30 -10.88 15.75 -22.04
N LEU A 31 -11.64 14.67 -21.90
CA LEU A 31 -12.84 14.62 -21.06
C LEU A 31 -12.58 14.08 -19.64
N TRP A 32 -11.35 13.70 -19.31
CA TRP A 32 -11.04 13.40 -17.91
C TRP A 32 -11.00 14.72 -17.15
N PRO A 33 -11.89 14.94 -16.17
CA PRO A 33 -11.88 16.17 -15.39
C PRO A 33 -10.48 16.35 -14.80
N SER A 34 -9.87 17.50 -15.05
CA SER A 34 -8.69 17.99 -14.32
C SER A 34 -9.05 18.29 -12.87
N ALA A 35 -9.74 17.35 -12.20
CA ALA A 35 -9.82 17.29 -10.77
C ALA A 35 -8.37 17.19 -10.30
N SER A 36 -7.85 18.35 -9.92
CA SER A 36 -6.75 18.57 -9.00
C SER A 36 -6.42 17.28 -8.28
N SER A 37 -5.37 16.63 -8.75
CA SER A 37 -4.72 15.54 -8.05
C SER A 37 -4.13 16.13 -6.79
N GLU A 38 -4.99 16.23 -5.77
CA GLU A 38 -4.57 16.21 -4.38
C GLU A 38 -3.62 15.00 -4.25
N PRO A 39 -2.36 15.22 -3.85
CA PRO A 39 -1.42 14.12 -3.73
C PRO A 39 -1.93 13.13 -2.69
N LEU A 40 -2.17 11.91 -3.17
CA LEU A 40 -2.54 10.74 -2.38
C LEU A 40 -1.55 10.56 -1.21
N GLY A 41 -2.03 10.73 0.02
CA GLY A 41 -1.56 9.93 1.15
C GLY A 41 -0.46 10.48 2.06
N TRP A 42 -0.13 11.78 2.05
CA TRP A 42 0.57 12.43 3.17
C TRP A 42 -0.37 13.34 3.96
N VAL A 43 -1.42 12.79 4.58
CA VAL A 43 -1.92 13.41 5.81
C VAL A 43 -1.05 12.87 6.92
N ALA A 44 -0.18 13.73 7.43
CA ALA A 44 0.78 13.40 8.47
C ALA A 44 0.10 12.62 9.61
N VAL A 45 0.54 11.37 9.82
CA VAL A 45 0.44 10.63 11.09
C VAL A 45 1.35 11.31 12.13
N ASN A 46 1.27 12.62 12.24
CA ASN A 46 1.96 13.41 13.25
C ASN A 46 1.19 14.69 13.63
N SER A 47 -0.07 14.82 13.22
CA SER A 47 -0.98 15.89 13.67
C SER A 47 -1.39 15.80 15.15
N GLN A 48 -0.83 14.87 15.92
CA GLN A 48 -1.01 14.78 17.38
C GLN A 48 0.19 15.37 18.16
N VAL A 49 1.32 15.68 17.52
CA VAL A 49 2.49 16.24 18.22
C VAL A 49 2.41 17.76 18.37
N GLU A 50 1.66 18.45 17.52
CA GLU A 50 1.49 19.92 17.60
C GLU A 50 0.33 20.35 18.52
N GLN A 51 -0.52 19.43 19.00
CA GLN A 51 -1.56 19.77 19.99
C GLN A 51 -1.02 19.86 21.43
N THR A 52 0.24 19.48 21.68
CA THR A 52 0.81 19.51 23.03
C THR A 52 1.45 20.84 23.41
N LEU A 53 1.77 21.73 22.45
CA LEU A 53 2.48 22.99 22.72
C LEU A 53 1.59 24.23 22.86
N ALA A 54 0.27 24.05 23.02
CA ALA A 54 -0.66 25.14 23.33
C ALA A 54 -1.22 25.10 24.77
N VAL A 55 -0.87 24.09 25.57
CA VAL A 55 -1.41 23.92 26.94
C VAL A 55 -0.50 24.52 28.03
N LEU A 56 0.72 24.95 27.72
CA LEU A 56 1.66 25.47 28.73
C LEU A 56 1.81 27.00 28.78
N GLU A 57 1.01 27.76 28.04
CA GLU A 57 1.13 29.23 28.01
C GLU A 57 -0.15 29.97 28.41
N GLN A 58 -0.91 29.46 29.40
CA GLN A 58 -1.85 30.29 30.18
C GLN A 58 -2.03 29.77 31.61
N LYS A 59 -1.00 29.93 32.45
CA LYS A 59 -1.23 30.14 33.90
C LYS A 59 -0.02 30.74 34.63
N GLU A 60 0.61 31.76 34.06
CA GLU A 60 1.37 32.71 34.87
C GLU A 60 0.44 33.83 35.32
N GLU A 61 -0.13 33.65 36.51
CA GLU A 61 -0.34 34.67 37.56
C GLU A 61 -1.43 34.15 38.50
N THR A 62 -1.03 33.69 39.67
CA THR A 62 -1.59 34.19 40.95
C THR A 62 -0.86 33.54 42.13
N LYS A 63 -0.02 34.36 42.78
CA LYS A 63 0.04 34.57 44.25
C LYS A 63 0.51 33.40 45.14
N LYS A 64 1.73 33.55 45.70
CA LYS A 64 2.21 33.03 47.01
C LYS A 64 1.18 33.29 48.15
N PRO A 65 1.28 32.67 49.36
CA PRO A 65 2.08 31.53 49.87
C PRO A 65 1.24 30.54 50.73
N SER A 66 1.91 29.70 51.55
CA SER A 66 1.40 28.91 52.71
C SER A 66 1.21 27.40 52.41
N ALA A 67 2.19 26.56 52.70
CA ALA A 67 2.48 25.92 53.99
C ALA A 67 1.51 24.79 54.36
N ALA A 68 2.07 23.76 55.01
CA ALA A 68 1.51 22.47 55.45
C ALA A 68 1.58 21.38 54.34
N GLU A 69 2.51 20.42 54.40
CA GLU A 69 2.71 19.40 55.44
C GLU A 69 1.55 18.38 55.46
N ASN A 70 1.95 17.13 55.72
CA ASN A 70 1.12 15.97 56.02
C ASN A 70 0.59 15.27 54.75
N ASP A 71 0.54 13.95 54.64
CA ASP A 71 1.09 12.78 55.31
C ASP A 71 0.51 11.62 54.48
N LYS A 72 1.11 10.47 54.72
CA LYS A 72 0.81 9.13 54.25
C LYS A 72 -0.64 8.81 53.88
N SER A 73 -0.70 7.67 53.20
CA SER A 73 -1.79 6.68 53.29
C SER A 73 -2.95 7.02 52.35
N SER A 74 -3.66 6.11 51.72
CA SER A 74 -3.70 4.65 51.75
C SER A 74 -4.59 4.23 50.57
N ILE A 75 -4.27 3.09 49.96
CA ILE A 75 -5.13 1.93 49.71
C ILE A 75 -6.63 2.14 49.31
N VAL A 76 -7.03 1.26 48.38
CA VAL A 76 -8.26 0.43 48.31
C VAL A 76 -9.45 0.79 47.39
N VAL A 77 -9.80 -0.25 46.61
CA VAL A 77 -11.10 -0.87 46.24
C VAL A 77 -12.06 -0.34 45.16
N GLU A 78 -12.59 -1.37 44.48
CA GLU A 78 -13.94 -1.59 43.95
C GLU A 78 -14.36 -0.96 42.61
N ALA A 79 -14.60 -1.83 41.62
CA ALA A 79 -15.84 -1.79 40.84
C ALA A 79 -16.12 -3.17 40.22
N ASP A 80 -17.20 -3.77 40.72
CA ASP A 80 -17.82 -5.03 40.32
C ASP A 80 -19.01 -4.77 39.37
N LYS A 81 -19.47 -5.82 38.65
CA LYS A 81 -20.74 -5.94 37.90
C LYS A 81 -20.88 -5.11 36.60
N LYS A 82 -21.52 -5.55 35.52
CA LYS A 82 -22.72 -6.41 35.41
C LYS A 82 -22.91 -6.91 33.96
N SER A 83 -23.44 -8.12 33.91
CA SER A 83 -23.95 -8.94 32.80
C SER A 83 -24.91 -8.27 31.78
N SER A 84 -24.75 -8.71 30.50
CA SER A 84 -25.72 -9.13 29.47
C SER A 84 -26.94 -8.28 29.08
N GLN A 85 -27.20 -8.14 27.76
CA GLN A 85 -28.16 -9.00 27.02
C GLN A 85 -28.26 -8.71 25.50
N LEU A 86 -28.28 -9.82 24.74
CA LEU A 86 -28.97 -10.19 23.48
C LEU A 86 -29.17 -9.19 22.35
N LYS A 87 -28.82 -9.62 21.12
CA LYS A 87 -29.79 -9.79 20.02
C LYS A 87 -29.41 -10.97 19.09
N GLU A 88 -30.36 -11.87 18.93
CA GLU A 88 -30.43 -12.93 17.91
C GLU A 88 -30.64 -12.35 16.50
N GLY A 89 -30.14 -13.07 15.50
CA GLY A 89 -30.36 -12.81 14.08
C GLY A 89 -29.94 -14.01 13.24
N THR A 90 -30.93 -14.84 12.94
CA THR A 90 -30.95 -16.12 12.23
C THR A 90 -30.13 -16.16 10.93
N GLN A 91 -29.32 -17.21 10.81
CA GLN A 91 -28.72 -17.71 9.58
C GLN A 91 -29.69 -18.70 8.93
N ASP A 92 -30.00 -18.52 7.64
CA ASP A 92 -30.36 -19.61 6.72
C ASP A 92 -30.07 -19.21 5.25
N GLU A 93 -29.17 -19.99 4.65
CA GLU A 93 -28.97 -20.42 3.24
C GLU A 93 -29.22 -19.46 2.05
N GLN A 94 -28.18 -19.02 1.32
CA GLN A 94 -27.41 -19.73 0.27
C GLN A 94 -28.19 -20.31 -0.93
N LYS A 95 -28.06 -19.64 -2.09
CA LYS A 95 -27.90 -20.27 -3.42
C LYS A 95 -27.11 -19.31 -4.34
N ASN A 96 -25.78 -19.40 -4.31
CA ASN A 96 -24.90 -20.06 -5.30
C ASN A 96 -24.78 -19.34 -6.66
N GLY A 97 -23.56 -18.87 -6.95
CA GLY A 97 -23.15 -18.41 -8.27
C GLY A 97 -21.82 -17.65 -8.28
N GLN A 98 -20.71 -18.39 -8.04
CA GLN A 98 -19.28 -18.02 -8.20
C GLN A 98 -18.54 -17.58 -6.92
N GLN A 99 -17.68 -18.50 -6.49
CA GLN A 99 -16.87 -18.49 -5.27
C GLN A 99 -15.68 -17.51 -5.31
N PRO A 100 -15.12 -17.19 -4.14
CA PRO A 100 -14.42 -15.95 -3.83
C PRO A 100 -12.96 -15.95 -4.28
N GLN A 101 -12.55 -14.88 -4.95
CA GLN A 101 -11.14 -14.57 -5.11
C GLN A 101 -10.61 -14.17 -3.73
N GLN A 102 -9.95 -15.12 -3.08
CA GLN A 102 -9.20 -14.93 -1.84
C GLN A 102 -8.35 -13.67 -1.97
N ALA A 103 -8.64 -12.67 -1.14
CA ALA A 103 -7.76 -11.54 -0.92
C ALA A 103 -6.38 -12.12 -0.53
N GLN A 104 -5.43 -12.00 -1.47
CA GLN A 104 -4.11 -12.61 -1.37
C GLN A 104 -3.34 -11.90 -0.26
N GLN A 105 -3.41 -12.45 0.95
CA GLN A 105 -2.45 -12.10 1.98
C GLN A 105 -1.06 -12.51 1.46
N PRO A 106 -0.05 -11.63 1.56
CA PRO A 106 1.30 -11.95 1.09
C PRO A 106 1.80 -13.18 1.85
N ARG A 107 2.22 -14.21 1.11
CA ARG A 107 2.73 -15.45 1.72
C ARG A 107 4.08 -15.18 2.36
N GLN A 108 4.08 -14.89 3.65
CA GLN A 108 5.26 -14.99 4.48
C GLN A 108 5.43 -16.47 4.83
N THR A 109 6.47 -17.09 4.28
CA THR A 109 6.85 -18.46 4.62
C THR A 109 8.05 -18.38 5.55
N ASP A 110 7.90 -18.85 6.79
CA ASP A 110 8.98 -18.96 7.77
C ASP A 110 9.69 -17.63 8.12
N GLY A 111 8.91 -16.54 8.23
CA GLY A 111 9.44 -15.21 8.54
C GLY A 111 10.23 -14.57 7.39
N LYS A 112 10.27 -15.20 6.22
CA LYS A 112 10.86 -14.65 5.00
C LYS A 112 9.80 -13.98 4.14
N LEU A 113 10.17 -12.86 3.55
CA LEU A 113 9.32 -12.10 2.64
C LEU A 113 9.38 -12.67 1.23
N ASN A 114 8.23 -13.02 0.65
CA ASN A 114 8.16 -13.43 -0.75
C ASN A 114 8.27 -12.23 -1.70
N ILE A 115 9.35 -12.14 -2.47
CA ILE A 115 9.61 -11.01 -3.37
C ILE A 115 8.63 -10.88 -4.53
N ASN A 116 8.01 -11.98 -4.95
CA ASN A 116 7.05 -11.99 -6.05
C ASN A 116 5.68 -11.44 -5.63
N GLN A 117 5.38 -11.43 -4.33
CA GLN A 117 4.10 -10.98 -3.78
C GLN A 117 4.22 -9.78 -2.85
N ALA A 118 5.44 -9.43 -2.43
CA ALA A 118 5.68 -8.31 -1.53
C ALA A 118 5.21 -6.97 -2.12
N THR A 119 4.70 -6.09 -1.26
CA THR A 119 4.42 -4.69 -1.63
C THR A 119 5.71 -3.87 -1.62
N ALA A 120 5.69 -2.69 -2.22
CA ALA A 120 6.85 -1.78 -2.19
C ALA A 120 7.24 -1.41 -0.75
N GLU A 121 6.27 -1.18 0.13
CA GLU A 121 6.50 -0.85 1.54
C GLU A 121 7.19 -1.99 2.30
N GLN A 122 6.79 -3.24 2.03
CA GLN A 122 7.41 -4.40 2.65
C GLN A 122 8.85 -4.62 2.16
N LEU A 123 9.10 -4.34 0.89
CA LEU A 123 10.45 -4.38 0.34
C LEU A 123 11.32 -3.25 0.93
N ASP A 124 10.74 -2.06 1.14
CA ASP A 124 11.41 -0.90 1.76
C ASP A 124 11.83 -1.16 3.21
N ALA A 125 11.07 -1.97 3.94
CA ALA A 125 11.45 -2.40 5.30
C ALA A 125 12.71 -3.30 5.34
N LEU A 126 13.22 -3.76 4.20
CA LEU A 126 14.41 -4.62 4.15
C LEU A 126 15.71 -3.80 4.28
N PRO A 127 16.74 -4.34 4.96
CA PRO A 127 17.97 -3.60 5.21
C PRO A 127 18.70 -3.25 3.91
N GLY A 128 18.76 -1.95 3.60
CA GLY A 128 19.44 -1.43 2.42
C GLY A 128 18.60 -1.48 1.14
N ILE A 129 17.34 -1.90 1.18
CA ILE A 129 16.33 -1.53 0.19
C ILE A 129 15.71 -0.21 0.65
N GLY A 130 15.47 0.68 -0.31
CA GLY A 130 14.80 1.95 -0.08
C GLY A 130 13.65 2.07 -1.08
N GLU A 131 12.74 3.02 -0.88
CA GLU A 131 11.56 3.28 -1.72
C GLU A 131 11.83 3.15 -3.23
N VAL A 132 12.92 3.75 -3.71
CA VAL A 132 13.34 3.70 -5.13
C VAL A 132 13.61 2.27 -5.59
N LYS A 133 14.37 1.49 -4.81
CA LYS A 133 14.72 0.10 -5.15
C LYS A 133 13.51 -0.81 -5.01
N ALA A 134 12.70 -0.61 -3.97
CA ALA A 134 11.45 -1.34 -3.78
C ALA A 134 10.52 -1.19 -4.99
N ARG A 135 10.29 0.05 -5.45
CA ARG A 135 9.53 0.32 -6.68
C ARG A 135 10.14 -0.36 -7.90
N THR A 136 11.47 -0.27 -8.05
CA THR A 136 12.16 -0.89 -9.20
C THR A 136 11.98 -2.42 -9.20
N ILE A 137 11.98 -3.08 -8.03
CA ILE A 137 11.71 -4.53 -7.93
C ILE A 137 10.29 -4.85 -8.40
N VAL A 138 9.30 -4.06 -7.98
CA VAL A 138 7.89 -4.24 -8.38
C VAL A 138 7.72 -4.04 -9.88
N GLU A 139 8.27 -2.95 -10.43
CA GLU A 139 8.23 -2.71 -11.88
C GLU A 139 8.94 -3.82 -12.67
N ASP A 140 10.06 -4.31 -12.14
CA ASP A 140 10.86 -5.32 -12.82
C ASP A 140 10.12 -6.67 -12.88
N ARG A 141 9.40 -7.09 -11.83
CA ARG A 141 8.56 -8.30 -11.92
C ARG A 141 7.36 -8.14 -12.85
N GLU A 142 6.85 -6.92 -13.02
CA GLU A 142 5.77 -6.63 -13.97
C GLU A 142 6.27 -6.65 -15.42
N LYS A 143 7.48 -6.15 -15.67
CA LYS A 143 8.07 -6.05 -17.01
C LYS A 143 8.77 -7.34 -17.46
N ASN A 144 9.57 -7.94 -16.59
CA ASN A 144 10.42 -9.10 -16.89
C ASN A 144 9.86 -10.43 -16.35
N GLY A 145 8.74 -10.37 -15.62
CA GLY A 145 8.10 -11.53 -15.00
C GLY A 145 8.65 -11.88 -13.61
N ALA A 146 8.02 -12.87 -12.97
CA ALA A 146 8.37 -13.29 -11.62
C ALA A 146 9.85 -13.71 -11.46
N PHE A 147 10.44 -13.41 -10.31
CA PHE A 147 11.75 -13.88 -9.90
C PHE A 147 11.69 -15.40 -9.62
N ARG A 148 12.52 -16.18 -10.27
CA ARG A 148 12.63 -17.64 -10.06
C ARG A 148 13.53 -17.96 -8.89
N THR A 149 14.57 -17.15 -8.72
CA THR A 149 15.51 -17.27 -7.60
C THR A 149 15.70 -15.93 -6.93
N VAL A 150 16.23 -15.95 -5.71
CA VAL A 150 16.63 -14.72 -5.02
C VAL A 150 17.75 -14.01 -5.82
N ASP A 151 18.62 -14.75 -6.52
CA ASP A 151 19.71 -14.16 -7.30
C ASP A 151 19.22 -13.34 -8.51
N ASP A 152 18.02 -13.63 -9.00
CA ASP A 152 17.41 -12.89 -10.11
C ASP A 152 17.17 -11.41 -9.76
N LEU A 153 17.14 -11.03 -8.48
CA LEU A 153 17.09 -9.63 -8.05
C LEU A 153 18.26 -8.80 -8.57
N ARG A 154 19.37 -9.42 -8.98
CA ARG A 154 20.52 -8.70 -9.58
C ARG A 154 20.19 -8.04 -10.92
N ARG A 155 19.10 -8.44 -11.59
CA ARG A 155 18.63 -7.75 -12.80
C ARG A 155 18.04 -6.36 -12.51
N VAL A 156 17.65 -6.12 -11.26
CA VAL A 156 17.13 -4.83 -10.79
C VAL A 156 18.28 -3.85 -10.57
N LYS A 157 18.17 -2.66 -11.18
CA LYS A 157 19.18 -1.62 -11.06
C LYS A 157 19.35 -1.18 -9.59
N GLY A 158 20.59 -1.25 -9.10
CA GLY A 158 20.93 -0.86 -7.72
C GLY A 158 20.93 -2.01 -6.70
N ILE A 159 20.64 -3.25 -7.12
CA ILE A 159 20.85 -4.45 -6.30
C ILE A 159 22.19 -5.08 -6.66
N GLY A 160 23.21 -4.76 -5.86
CA GLY A 160 24.54 -5.36 -5.97
C GLY A 160 24.69 -6.67 -5.18
N PRO A 161 25.77 -7.43 -5.40
CA PRO A 161 26.02 -8.70 -4.70
C PRO A 161 26.06 -8.53 -3.18
N LYS A 162 26.69 -7.46 -2.68
CA LYS A 162 26.76 -7.13 -1.25
C LYS A 162 25.38 -6.91 -0.62
N LEU A 163 24.46 -6.29 -1.36
CA LEU A 163 23.10 -6.06 -0.86
C LEU A 163 22.33 -7.37 -0.89
N LEU A 164 22.43 -8.12 -1.99
CA LEU A 164 21.77 -9.39 -2.14
C LEU A 164 22.11 -10.39 -1.01
N GLU A 165 23.37 -10.47 -0.60
CA GLU A 165 23.77 -11.35 0.52
C GLU A 165 23.07 -10.98 1.83
N LYS A 166 22.86 -9.69 2.11
CA LYS A 166 22.11 -9.25 3.28
C LYS A 166 20.63 -9.63 3.18
N LEU A 167 20.08 -9.62 1.97
CA LEU A 167 18.66 -9.91 1.74
C LEU A 167 18.35 -11.40 1.73
N LYS A 168 19.27 -12.26 1.25
CA LYS A 168 19.09 -13.73 1.11
C LYS A 168 18.55 -14.41 2.38
N SER A 169 18.85 -13.88 3.56
CA SER A 169 18.35 -14.41 4.83
C SER A 169 16.89 -14.01 5.13
N SER A 170 16.45 -12.85 4.65
CA SER A 170 15.14 -12.25 4.95
C SER A 170 14.09 -12.45 3.86
N ILE A 171 14.48 -12.94 2.68
CA ILE A 171 13.59 -13.06 1.52
C ILE A 171 13.61 -14.46 0.90
N VAL A 172 12.56 -14.75 0.15
CA VAL A 172 12.42 -15.96 -0.65
C VAL A 172 11.80 -15.62 -2.01
N ALA A 173 12.21 -16.34 -3.04
CA ALA A 173 11.57 -16.32 -4.35
C ALA A 173 10.72 -17.58 -4.48
N LEU A 174 9.39 -17.44 -4.33
CA LEU A 174 8.46 -18.55 -4.56
C LEU A 174 7.85 -18.40 -5.97
N PRO A 175 7.91 -19.44 -6.82
CA PRO A 175 7.45 -19.39 -8.20
C PRO A 175 5.93 -19.24 -8.34
#